data_AF-A0A452QEH4-F1
#
_entry.id   AF-A0A452QEH4-F1
#
_cell.length_a   1.000
_cell.length_b   1.000
_cell.length_c   1.000
_cell.angle_alpha   90.00
_cell.angle_beta   90.00
_cell.angle_gamma   90.00
#
_symmetry.space_group_name_H-M   'P 1'
#
loop_
_entity.id
_entity.type
_entity.pdbx_description
1 polymer ?
#
loop_
_entity_poly.entity_id
_entity_poly.type
_entity_poly.pdbx_seq_one_letter_code
_entity_poly.pdbx_strand_id
1 'polypeptide(L)'
;KYPSFQRASSWKRLLKMTLEERRKEYIRDYVPLNTILSWKEEMKGKSQNDEENTQETSQVKKSLSEKVSLYRGDITLLEVDAIVNAALEVHSDCCMYQ
;
A
#
# COMPACT_ATOMS: atom_id res chain seq x y z
N LYS A 1 -2.37 -3.41 29.26
CA LYS A 1 -3.70 -2.84 28.89
C LYS A 1 -3.58 -2.17 27.53
N TYR A 2 -4.12 -2.75 26.47
CA TYR A 2 -4.28 -2.03 25.20
C TYR A 2 -5.29 -0.88 25.40
N PRO A 3 -5.01 0.34 24.91
CA PRO A 3 -6.00 1.40 24.93
C PRO A 3 -7.05 1.11 23.85
N SER A 4 -8.04 0.30 24.23
CA SER A 4 -9.27 0.05 23.50
C SER A 4 -10.34 0.96 24.07
N PHE A 5 -10.73 2.02 23.34
CA PHE A 5 -12.13 2.47 23.15
C PHE A 5 -12.24 3.87 22.50
N GLN A 6 -11.25 4.77 22.65
CA GLN A 6 -11.35 6.14 22.08
C GLN A 6 -11.21 6.20 20.54
N ARG A 7 -10.56 5.22 19.91
CA ARG A 7 -10.45 5.14 18.44
C ARG A 7 -11.80 4.91 17.76
N ALA A 8 -12.80 4.37 18.48
CA ALA A 8 -14.03 3.90 17.87
C ALA A 8 -14.91 5.00 17.23
N SER A 9 -14.77 6.23 17.71
CA SER A 9 -15.56 7.38 17.26
C SER A 9 -14.89 8.11 16.10
N SER A 10 -13.55 8.22 16.11
CA SER A 10 -12.80 8.92 15.06
C SER A 10 -12.78 8.19 13.72
N TRP A 11 -12.71 6.85 13.70
CA TRP A 11 -12.70 6.09 12.45
C TRP A 11 -14.00 6.25 11.65
N LYS A 12 -15.15 6.33 12.33
CA LYS A 12 -16.46 6.54 11.68
C LYS A 12 -16.55 7.89 10.98
N ARG A 13 -15.89 8.92 11.54
CA ARG A 13 -15.80 10.24 10.94
C ARG A 13 -14.89 10.21 9.71
N LEU A 14 -13.70 9.64 9.85
CA LEU A 14 -12.69 9.57 8.79
C LEU A 14 -13.17 8.78 7.56
N LEU A 15 -13.98 7.73 7.74
CA LEU A 15 -14.56 6.97 6.63
C LEU A 15 -15.64 7.75 5.86
N LYS A 16 -16.25 8.78 6.46
CA LYS A 16 -17.31 9.58 5.83
C LYS A 16 -16.79 10.84 5.14
N MET A 17 -15.53 11.22 5.39
CA MET A 17 -14.90 12.39 4.80
C MET A 17 -14.46 12.08 3.36
N THR A 18 -14.48 13.09 2.50
CA THR A 18 -13.90 12.96 1.16
C THR A 18 -12.38 12.93 1.22
N LEU A 19 -11.73 12.50 0.13
CA LEU A 19 -10.28 12.45 0.04
C LEU A 19 -9.64 13.83 0.26
N GLU A 20 -10.26 14.89 -0.27
CA GLU A 20 -9.81 16.27 -0.14
C GLU A 20 -9.90 16.78 1.30
N GLU A 21 -10.94 16.37 2.04
CA GLU A 21 -11.08 16.71 3.44
C GLU A 21 -10.05 15.98 4.30
N ARG A 22 -9.77 14.70 3.99
CA ARG A 22 -8.71 13.93 4.67
C ARG A 22 -7.33 14.57 4.50
N ARG A 23 -7.02 15.09 3.31
CA ARG A 23 -5.74 15.77 3.03
C ARG A 23 -5.47 16.99 3.91
N LYS A 24 -6.51 17.68 4.40
CA LYS A 24 -6.36 18.81 5.33
C LYS A 24 -5.87 18.38 6.72
N GLU A 25 -6.10 17.14 7.11
CA GLU A 25 -5.69 16.57 8.41
C GLU A 25 -4.32 15.87 8.33
N TYR A 26 -3.68 15.79 7.16
CA TYR A 26 -2.37 15.14 7.01
C TYR A 26 -1.27 15.97 7.69
N ILE A 27 -0.53 15.32 8.58
CA ILE A 27 0.62 15.92 9.28
C ILE A 27 1.87 15.91 8.40
N ARG A 28 1.92 15.00 7.42
CA ARG A 28 3.07 14.78 6.53
C ARG A 28 2.63 14.84 5.07
N ASP A 29 3.61 14.93 4.19
CA ASP A 29 3.40 14.78 2.75
C ASP A 29 2.82 13.40 2.40
N TYR A 30 2.26 13.29 1.21
CA TYR A 30 1.62 12.07 0.72
C TYR A 30 1.97 11.80 -0.74
N VAL A 31 1.93 10.52 -1.11
CA VAL A 31 2.16 10.01 -2.46
C VAL A 31 0.82 9.47 -2.99
N PRO A 32 0.17 10.16 -3.93
CA PRO A 32 -1.11 9.72 -4.46
C PRO A 32 -0.94 8.51 -5.39
N LEU A 33 -1.93 7.60 -5.37
CA LEU A 33 -1.89 6.36 -6.16
C LEU A 33 -1.64 6.59 -7.66
N ASN A 34 -2.13 7.70 -8.22
CA ASN A 34 -1.95 8.06 -9.62
C ASN A 34 -0.49 8.34 -10.04
N THR A 35 0.42 8.58 -9.09
CA THR A 35 1.85 8.79 -9.36
C THR A 35 2.62 7.46 -9.40
N ILE A 36 2.01 6.38 -8.92
CA ILE A 36 2.62 5.04 -8.92
C ILE A 36 2.31 4.39 -10.26
N LEU A 37 3.35 4.14 -11.06
CA LEU A 37 3.21 3.48 -12.35
C LEU A 37 2.81 2.01 -12.18
N SER A 38 1.99 1.52 -13.10
CA SER A 38 1.75 0.08 -13.19
C SER A 38 3.00 -0.64 -13.70
N TRP A 39 3.11 -1.94 -13.39
CA TRP A 39 4.20 -2.79 -13.89
C TRP A 39 4.28 -2.78 -15.42
N LYS A 40 3.12 -2.71 -16.10
CA LYS A 40 3.04 -2.56 -17.55
C LYS A 40 3.71 -1.28 -18.05
N GLU A 41 3.55 -0.17 -17.35
CA GLU A 41 4.14 1.13 -17.71
C GLU A 41 5.64 1.17 -17.41
N GLU A 42 6.05 0.63 -16.27
CA GLU A 42 7.46 0.54 -15.89
C GLU A 42 8.29 -0.28 -16.90
N MET A 43 7.74 -1.40 -17.36
CA MET A 43 8.40 -2.28 -18.33
C MET A 43 8.53 -1.68 -19.73
N LYS A 44 7.62 -0.78 -20.12
CA LYS A 44 7.72 -0.05 -21.39
C LYS A 44 8.86 0.97 -21.41
N GLY A 45 9.21 1.53 -20.24
CA GLY A 45 10.32 2.49 -20.12
C GLY A 45 11.71 1.85 -20.11
N LYS A 46 11.81 0.53 -19.85
CA LYS A 46 13.06 -0.23 -19.74
C LYS A 46 13.42 -1.03 -20.98
N SER A 47 12.71 -0.86 -22.10
CA SER A 47 13.01 -1.53 -23.37
C SER A 47 14.26 -0.97 -24.05
N GLN A 48 15.41 -1.17 -23.41
CA GLN A 48 16.70 -1.46 -24.06
C GLN A 48 17.29 -2.67 -23.32
N ASN A 49 17.38 -3.79 -24.02
CA ASN A 49 18.03 -5.06 -23.65
C ASN A 49 17.30 -5.91 -22.58
N ASP A 50 16.44 -6.81 -23.02
CA ASP A 50 16.87 -8.21 -23.19
C ASP A 50 15.79 -9.01 -23.91
N GLU A 51 16.21 -9.55 -25.04
CA GLU A 51 15.44 -10.39 -25.93
C GLU A 51 15.53 -11.82 -25.40
N GLU A 52 14.76 -12.15 -24.36
CA GLU A 52 14.42 -13.55 -24.06
C GLU A 52 12.91 -13.69 -23.93
N ASN A 53 12.31 -13.86 -25.11
CA ASN A 53 11.00 -14.43 -25.36
C ASN A 53 10.79 -15.70 -24.53
N THR A 54 10.22 -15.56 -23.33
CA THR A 54 9.51 -16.67 -22.70
C THR A 54 8.08 -16.64 -23.23
N GLN A 55 7.80 -17.57 -24.14
CA GLN A 55 6.47 -17.82 -24.71
C GLN A 55 5.43 -18.01 -23.58
N GLU A 56 4.71 -16.97 -23.18
CA GLU A 56 3.48 -17.16 -22.41
C GLU A 56 2.28 -17.19 -23.35
N THR A 57 1.98 -18.43 -23.74
CA THR A 57 0.68 -18.97 -24.13
C THR A 57 -0.47 -17.96 -24.19
N SER A 58 -0.92 -17.74 -25.42
CA SER A 58 -2.16 -17.08 -25.80
C SER A 58 -3.36 -17.38 -24.88
N GLN A 59 -4.27 -16.40 -24.89
CA GLN A 59 -5.71 -16.51 -24.66
C GLN A 59 -6.20 -16.43 -23.20
N VAL A 60 -6.82 -15.28 -22.88
CA VAL A 60 -7.84 -15.07 -21.83
C VAL A 60 -7.35 -14.97 -20.38
N LYS A 61 -6.05 -14.87 -20.11
CA LYS A 61 -5.60 -14.41 -18.78
C LYS A 61 -5.63 -12.89 -18.76
N LYS A 62 -6.51 -12.29 -17.95
CA LYS A 62 -6.46 -10.84 -17.65
C LYS A 62 -5.02 -10.50 -17.25
N SER A 63 -4.35 -9.67 -18.03
CA SER A 63 -2.97 -9.27 -17.76
C SER A 63 -2.91 -8.56 -16.41
N LEU A 64 -2.31 -9.20 -15.41
CA LEU A 64 -2.21 -8.65 -14.05
C LEU A 64 -1.26 -7.44 -13.97
N SER A 65 -0.44 -7.24 -15.00
CA SER A 65 0.56 -6.16 -15.10
C SER A 65 -0.03 -4.74 -15.04
N GLU A 66 -1.32 -4.57 -15.31
CA GLU A 66 -2.02 -3.29 -15.17
C GLU A 66 -2.51 -3.01 -13.74
N LYS A 67 -2.55 -4.05 -12.89
CA LYS A 67 -3.10 -3.99 -11.53
C LYS A 67 -2.06 -4.06 -10.42
N VAL A 68 -0.81 -4.36 -10.79
CA VAL A 68 0.31 -4.47 -9.87
C VAL A 68 1.34 -3.41 -10.19
N SER A 69 2.00 -2.92 -9.15
CA SER A 69 3.06 -1.92 -9.22
C SER A 69 4.18 -2.31 -8.27
N LEU A 70 5.43 -2.02 -8.64
CA LEU A 70 6.57 -2.13 -7.75
C LEU A 70 6.93 -0.73 -7.24
N TYR A 71 6.90 -0.52 -5.94
CA TYR A 71 7.21 0.76 -5.32
C TYR A 71 8.36 0.62 -4.32
N ARG A 72 9.34 1.52 -4.42
CA ARG A 72 10.47 1.61 -3.47
C ARG A 72 10.43 2.95 -2.76
N GLY A 73 9.96 2.94 -1.51
CA GLY A 73 9.85 4.15 -0.69
C GLY A 73 9.21 3.87 0.67
N ASP A 74 8.84 4.93 1.38
CA ASP A 74 8.15 4.84 2.67
C ASP A 74 6.67 4.49 2.46
N ILE A 75 6.26 3.31 2.94
CA ILE A 75 4.88 2.81 2.83
C ILE A 75 3.87 3.70 3.57
N THR A 76 4.32 4.49 4.56
CA THR A 76 3.43 5.35 5.37
C THR A 76 2.99 6.62 4.63
N LEU A 77 3.65 6.95 3.52
CA LEU A 77 3.30 8.12 2.69
C LEU A 77 2.28 7.77 1.60
N LEU A 78 2.00 6.49 1.36
CA LEU A 78 1.10 6.08 0.27
C LEU A 78 -0.35 6.44 0.59
N GLU A 79 -0.98 7.26 -0.26
CA GLU A 79 -2.42 7.57 -0.21
C GLU A 79 -3.21 6.45 -0.90
N VAL A 80 -3.35 5.33 -0.19
CA VAL A 80 -4.05 4.11 -0.63
C VAL A 80 -5.08 3.66 0.40
N ASP A 81 -6.03 2.82 -0.01
CA ASP A 81 -7.15 2.40 0.86
C ASP A 81 -6.71 1.52 2.03
N ALA A 82 -5.67 0.70 1.83
CA ALA A 82 -5.14 -0.18 2.84
C ALA A 82 -3.62 -0.33 2.70
N ILE A 83 -2.94 -0.33 3.84
CA ILE A 83 -1.54 -0.72 3.97
C ILE A 83 -1.47 -1.93 4.89
N VAL A 84 -0.58 -2.86 4.58
CA VAL A 84 -0.33 -4.04 5.42
C VAL A 84 0.78 -3.70 6.39
N ASN A 85 0.61 -4.03 7.66
CA ASN A 85 1.64 -3.90 8.68
C ASN A 85 2.22 -5.27 9.01
N ALA A 86 3.55 -5.39 9.03
CA ALA A 86 4.25 -6.58 9.49
C ALA A 86 4.52 -6.46 11.01
N ALA A 87 3.46 -6.52 11.81
CA ALA A 87 3.57 -6.43 13.27
C ALA A 87 4.12 -7.72 13.88
N LEU A 88 5.01 -7.59 14.89
CA LEU A 88 5.39 -8.71 15.74
C LEU A 88 4.29 -8.96 16.79
N GLU A 89 3.96 -10.23 16.99
CA GLU A 89 3.10 -10.64 18.10
C GLU A 89 3.91 -10.61 19.40
N VAL A 90 3.65 -9.60 20.24
CA VAL A 90 4.21 -9.52 21.59
C VAL A 90 3.22 -10.13 22.58
N HIS A 91 3.38 -11.42 22.87
CA HIS A 91 2.70 -12.04 24.00
C HIS A 91 3.19 -11.38 25.29
N SER A 92 2.26 -10.86 26.09
CA SER A 92 2.57 -9.97 27.23
C SER A 92 3.17 -10.68 28.46
N ASP A 93 3.59 -11.94 28.35
CA ASP A 93 3.95 -12.77 29.52
C ASP A 93 5.46 -12.90 29.78
N CYS A 94 6.33 -12.25 28.99
CA CYS A 94 7.79 -12.39 29.16
C CYS A 94 8.44 -11.42 30.18
N CYS A 95 7.69 -10.85 31.13
CA CYS A 95 8.25 -9.95 32.16
C CYS A 95 7.88 -10.30 33.61
N MET A 96 7.42 -11.52 33.93
CA MET A 96 7.07 -11.88 35.31
C MET A 96 8.13 -12.69 36.08
N TYR A 97 9.33 -12.92 35.53
CA TYR A 97 10.44 -13.48 36.31
C TYR A 97 11.75 -12.80 35.94
N GLN A 98 12.12 -11.78 36.72
CA GLN A 98 13.50 -11.44 37.02
C GLN A 98 13.60 -10.93 38.45
#